data_AF-A0AA42AYP8-F1
#
_entry.id   AF-A0AA42AYP8-F1
#
_cell.length_a   1.000
_cell.length_b   1.000
_cell.length_c   1.000
_cell.angle_alpha   90.00
_cell.angle_beta   90.00
_cell.angle_gamma   90.00
#
_symmetry.space_group_name_H-M   'P 1'
#
loop_
_entity.id
_entity.type
_entity.pdbx_description
1 polymer ?
#
loop_
_entity_poly.entity_id
_entity_poly.type
_entity_poly.pdbx_seq_one_letter_code
_entity_poly.pdbx_strand_id
1 'polypeptide(L)' 'MASGKVIAIACLVIFFCYCNVMMPTSIPACCNDYYIGNCDLHLIQDKNRCNDFCLPGCRGGECRYRNGINACHCYCN' A
#
# COMPACT_ATOMS: atom_id res chain seq x y z
N MET A 1 -30.76 26.70 10.45
CA MET A 1 -29.48 26.58 11.17
C MET A 1 -29.05 25.13 11.09
N ALA A 2 -28.15 24.80 10.17
CA ALA A 2 -27.63 23.44 10.04
C ALA A 2 -26.89 23.10 11.35
N SER A 3 -27.48 22.20 12.13
CA SER A 3 -26.97 21.80 13.43
C SER A 3 -25.56 21.22 13.23
N GLY A 4 -24.53 21.85 13.82
CA GLY A 4 -23.11 21.52 13.62
C GLY A 4 -22.74 20.06 13.91
N LYS A 5 -23.65 19.31 14.55
CA LYS A 5 -23.58 17.86 14.76
C LYS A 5 -23.65 17.07 13.45
N VAL A 6 -24.46 17.51 12.48
CA VAL A 6 -24.66 16.81 11.20
C VAL A 6 -23.42 16.94 10.30
N ILE A 7 -22.76 18.10 10.36
CA ILE A 7 -21.54 18.38 9.59
C ILE A 7 -20.37 17.55 10.11
N ALA A 8 -20.23 17.39 11.43
CA ALA A 8 -19.17 16.59 12.04
C ALA A 8 -19.27 15.10 11.69
N ILE A 9 -20.48 14.55 11.63
CA ILE A 9 -20.71 13.14 11.25
C ILE A 9 -20.36 12.91 9.78
N ALA A 10 -20.76 13.83 8.89
CA ALA A 10 -20.43 13.72 7.46
C ALA A 10 -18.91 13.73 7.20
N CYS A 11 -18.14 14.56 7.91
CA CYS A 11 -16.68 14.59 7.79
C CYS A 11 -16.01 13.30 8.26
N LEU A 12 -16.53 12.66 9.33
CA LEU A 12 -15.98 11.39 9.84
C LEU A 12 -16.20 10.22 8.86
N VAL A 13 -17.36 10.16 8.20
CA VAL A 13 -17.64 9.10 7.21
C VAL A 13 -16.75 9.24 5.98
N ILE A 14 -16.50 10.47 5.52
CA ILE A 14 -15.59 10.73 4.37
C ILE A 14 -14.15 10.32 4.72
N PHE A 15 -13.69 10.61 5.94
CA PHE A 15 -12.34 10.24 6.39
C PHE A 15 -12.14 8.72 6.48
N PHE A 16 -13.13 7.99 6.99
CA PHE A 16 -13.09 6.52 7.01
C PHE A 16 -13.15 5.92 5.60
N CYS A 17 -13.93 6.49 4.67
CA CYS A 17 -13.99 5.98 3.30
C CYS A 17 -12.66 6.12 2.53
N TYR A 18 -11.87 7.16 2.79
CA TYR A 18 -10.55 7.33 2.13
C TYR A 18 -9.49 6.34 2.63
N CYS A 19 -9.52 5.95 3.91
CA CYS A 19 -8.53 5.02 4.46
C CYS A 19 -8.76 3.54 4.05
N ASN A 20 -9.96 3.17 3.63
CA ASN A 20 -10.29 1.78 3.26
C ASN A 20 -9.97 1.42 1.79
N VAL A 21 -9.51 2.37 0.97
CA VAL A 21 -9.25 2.13 -0.46
C VAL A 21 -7.90 1.42 -0.71
N MET A 22 -7.14 1.09 0.34
CA MET A 22 -5.78 0.54 0.20
C MET A 22 -5.58 -0.76 0.99
N MET A 23 -6.53 -1.70 0.93
CA MET A 23 -6.22 -3.09 1.26
C MET A 23 -6.19 -3.92 -0.04
N PRO A 24 -5.01 -4.35 -0.51
CA PRO A 24 -4.96 -5.45 -1.45
C PRO A 24 -5.54 -6.68 -0.76
N THR A 25 -6.65 -7.18 -1.30
CA THR A 25 -7.47 -8.29 -0.79
C THR A 25 -6.81 -9.67 -0.96
N SER A 26 -5.50 -9.72 -1.16
CA SER A 26 -4.75 -10.97 -1.30
C SER A 26 -3.41 -10.83 -0.61
N ILE A 27 -3.13 -11.74 0.32
CA ILE A 27 -1.82 -11.88 0.94
C ILE A 27 -0.83 -12.19 -0.19
N PRO A 28 0.21 -11.36 -0.43
CA PRO A 28 1.16 -11.65 -1.48
C PRO A 28 1.91 -12.93 -1.18
N ALA A 29 2.08 -13.77 -2.20
CA ALA A 29 3.02 -14.89 -2.15
C ALA A 29 4.46 -14.36 -2.04
N CYS A 30 5.24 -14.93 -1.13
CA CYS A 30 6.63 -14.53 -0.90
C CYS A 30 7.58 -15.06 -1.97
N CYS A 31 8.80 -14.51 -2.02
CA CYS A 31 9.81 -14.77 -3.04
C CYS A 31 9.33 -14.50 -4.47
N ASN A 32 8.45 -13.52 -4.64
CA ASN A 32 7.88 -13.18 -5.93
C ASN A 32 7.92 -11.66 -6.17
N ASP A 33 7.95 -11.29 -7.44
CA ASP A 33 7.94 -9.90 -7.89
C ASP A 33 6.51 -9.46 -8.20
N TYR A 34 6.10 -8.30 -7.69
CA TYR A 34 4.78 -7.70 -7.87
C TYR A 34 4.87 -6.33 -8.52
N TYR A 35 4.03 -6.11 -9.53
CA TYR A 35 3.89 -4.81 -10.17
C TYR A 35 2.80 -4.00 -9.48
N ILE A 36 3.18 -3.25 -8.44
CA ILE A 36 2.28 -2.40 -7.65
C ILE A 36 2.11 -0.98 -8.23
N GLY A 37 2.37 -0.81 -9.53
CA GLY A 37 2.26 0.45 -10.28
C GLY A 37 3.48 1.37 -10.12
N ASN A 38 3.75 1.83 -8.90
CA ASN A 38 4.90 2.68 -8.58
C ASN A 38 5.84 1.98 -7.61
N CYS A 39 7.09 1.80 -8.02
CA CYS A 39 8.16 1.25 -7.18
C CYS A 39 9.48 1.99 -7.44
N ASP A 40 9.50 3.32 -7.31
CA ASP A 40 10.71 4.08 -7.55
C ASP A 40 11.76 3.83 -6.45
N LEU A 41 12.98 3.48 -6.87
CA LEU A 41 14.11 3.19 -5.98
C LEU A 41 14.60 4.44 -5.20
N HIS A 42 14.33 5.64 -5.72
CA HIS A 42 14.73 6.91 -5.13
C HIS A 42 13.65 7.49 -4.20
N LEU A 43 12.42 6.98 -4.24
CA LEU A 43 11.32 7.45 -3.39
C LEU A 43 11.13 6.53 -2.18
N ILE A 44 11.39 7.06 -0.99
CA ILE A 44 11.16 6.35 0.28
C ILE A 44 9.71 5.90 0.42
N GLN A 45 8.76 6.70 -0.07
CA GLN A 45 7.33 6.38 -0.03
C GLN A 45 7.00 5.09 -0.79
N ASP A 46 7.61 4.88 -1.98
CA ASP A 46 7.38 3.67 -2.77
C ASP A 46 8.04 2.44 -2.13
N LYS A 47 9.24 2.62 -1.55
CA LYS A 47 9.90 1.56 -0.77
C LYS A 47 9.05 1.12 0.42
N ASN A 48 8.51 2.08 1.18
CA ASN A 48 7.64 1.78 2.31
C ASN A 48 6.36 1.11 1.85
N ARG A 49 5.73 1.60 0.77
CA ARG A 49 4.51 0.99 0.22
C ARG A 49 4.74 -0.46 -0.22
N CYS A 50 5.87 -0.75 -0.84
CA CYS A 50 6.28 -2.11 -1.18
C CYS A 50 6.49 -2.99 0.07
N ASN A 51 7.15 -2.45 1.09
CA ASN A 51 7.38 -3.18 2.33
C ASN A 51 6.08 -3.47 3.09
N ASP A 52 5.20 -2.48 3.23
CA ASP A 52 3.88 -2.62 3.87
C ASP A 52 2.97 -3.59 3.12
N PHE A 53 3.09 -3.65 1.79
CA PHE A 53 2.39 -4.64 0.98
C PHE A 53 2.82 -6.08 1.31
N CYS A 54 4.13 -6.32 1.48
CA CYS A 54 4.67 -7.66 1.72
C CYS A 54 4.62 -8.10 3.20
N LEU A 55 4.73 -7.17 4.15
CA LEU A 55 4.72 -7.41 5.60
C LEU A 55 3.62 -8.35 6.13
N PRO A 56 2.35 -8.30 5.67
CA PRO A 56 1.30 -9.15 6.22
C PRO A 56 1.49 -10.65 5.94
N GLY A 57 2.27 -11.03 4.92
CA GLY A 57 2.48 -12.43 4.54
C GLY A 57 3.93 -12.87 4.48
N CYS A 58 4.87 -11.94 4.49
CA CYS A 58 6.27 -12.15 4.15
C CYS A 58 7.20 -11.40 5.11
N ARG A 59 8.51 -11.61 4.97
CA ARG A 59 9.53 -10.94 5.80
C ARG A 59 9.59 -9.41 5.58
N GLY A 60 9.08 -8.95 4.45
CA GLY A 60 9.11 -7.56 4.00
C GLY A 60 9.28 -7.49 2.49
N GLY A 61 9.36 -6.27 1.97
CA GLY A 61 9.41 -6.00 0.53
C GLY A 61 10.38 -4.91 0.18
N GLU A 62 10.97 -4.98 -1.02
CA GLU A 62 11.83 -3.92 -1.55
C GLU A 62 11.61 -3.72 -3.05
N CYS A 63 11.64 -2.46 -3.49
CA CYS A 63 11.66 -2.14 -4.91
C CYS A 63 12.96 -2.61 -5.56
N ARG A 64 12.86 -3.30 -6.69
CA ARG A 64 13.97 -3.79 -7.48
C ARG A 64 13.73 -3.56 -8.97
N TYR A 65 14.79 -3.27 -9.69
CA TYR A 65 14.75 -3.20 -11.15
C TYR A 65 14.90 -4.61 -11.74
N ARG A 66 13.85 -5.11 -12.42
CA ARG A 66 13.80 -6.43 -13.06
C ARG A 66 13.26 -6.27 -14.49
N ASN A 67 13.95 -6.85 -15.47
CA ASN A 67 13.51 -6.85 -16.88
C ASN A 67 13.12 -5.48 -17.45
N GLY A 68 13.82 -4.41 -17.04
CA GLY A 68 13.54 -3.07 -17.53
C GLY A 68 12.50 -2.29 -16.71
N ILE A 69 11.89 -2.91 -15.70
CA ILE A 69 10.76 -2.35 -14.94
C ILE A 69 11.06 -2.41 -13.45
N ASN A 70 10.66 -1.37 -12.71
CA ASN A 70 10.67 -1.38 -11.26
C ASN A 70 9.52 -2.23 -10.72
N ALA A 71 9.85 -3.30 -10.00
CA ALA A 71 8.89 -4.20 -9.36
C ALA A 71 9.15 -4.28 -7.85
N CYS A 72 8.10 -4.55 -7.08
CA CYS A 72 8.21 -4.80 -5.65
C CYS A 72 8.49 -6.28 -5.41
N HIS A 73 9.66 -6.60 -4.84
CA HIS A 73 10.03 -7.97 -4.51
C HIS A 73 9.69 -8.27 -3.05
N CYS A 74 8.82 -9.25 -2.79
CA CYS A 74 8.53 -9.72 -1.44
C CYS A 74 9.50 -10.84 -1.04
N TYR A 75 10.20 -10.71 0.10
CA TYR A 75 11.15 -11.72 0.58
C TYR A 75 10.47 -12.85 1.37
N CYS A 76 10.91 -14.10 1.16
CA CYS A 76 10.57 -15.19 2.07
C CYS A 76 11.29 -15.03 3.42
N ASN A 77 10.75 -15.68 4.45
CA ASN A 77 11.43 -15.87 5.72
C ASN A 77 12.65 -16.78 5.57
#